data_AF-A0A391NSX8-F1
#
_entry.id   AF-A0A391NSX8-F1
#
_cell.length_a   1.000
_cell.length_b   1.000
_cell.length_c   1.000
_cell.angle_alpha   90.00
_cell.angle_beta   90.00
_cell.angle_gamma   90.00
#
_symmetry.space_group_name_H-M   'P 1'
#
loop_
_entity.id
_entity.type
_entity.pdbx_description
1 polymer ?
#
loop_
_entity_poly.entity_id
_entity_poly.type
_entity_poly.pdbx_seq_one_letter_code
_entity_poly.pdbx_strand_id
1 'polypeptide(L)'
;MLDLWGTNRDPRHWSEADAFQPERFINWQGNAFSFVTQGGGDPAEGHRCPGERLATELLKVALRRLTRETEYAVPAQDLRIDLSRMPAKPESGLVISDVTPLADGYR
;
A
#
# COMPACT_ATOMS: atom_id res chain seq x y z
N MET A 1 -4.70 14.77 18.85
CA MET A 1 -3.89 13.79 18.08
C MET A 1 -4.87 12.87 17.37
N LEU A 2 -4.71 12.67 16.06
CA LEU A 2 -5.57 11.80 15.25
C LEU A 2 -4.81 10.50 14.96
N ASP A 3 -5.37 9.36 15.34
CA ASP A 3 -4.77 8.04 15.10
C ASP A 3 -5.09 7.53 13.69
N LEU A 4 -4.20 7.82 12.73
CA LEU A 4 -4.38 7.36 11.35
C LEU A 4 -4.21 5.84 11.22
N TRP A 5 -3.27 5.24 11.97
CA TRP A 5 -3.02 3.80 11.89
C TRP A 5 -4.21 3.00 12.41
N GLY A 6 -4.73 3.40 13.57
CA GLY A 6 -5.93 2.81 14.18
C GLY A 6 -7.19 3.04 13.35
N THR A 7 -7.40 4.25 12.79
CA THR A 7 -8.58 4.51 11.94
C THR A 7 -8.63 3.61 10.71
N ASN A 8 -7.47 3.37 10.07
CA ASN A 8 -7.38 2.46 8.93
C ASN A 8 -7.48 0.96 9.32
N ARG A 9 -7.56 0.65 10.62
CA ARG A 9 -7.72 -0.70 11.18
C ARG A 9 -8.93 -0.84 12.10
N ASP A 10 -9.84 0.13 12.06
CA ASP A 10 -10.98 0.13 12.96
C ASP A 10 -12.00 -0.94 12.53
N PRO A 11 -12.29 -1.96 13.36
CA PRO A 11 -13.23 -3.03 13.01
C PRO A 11 -14.67 -2.53 12.84
N ARG A 12 -14.99 -1.31 13.31
CA ARG A 12 -16.29 -0.66 13.06
C ARG A 12 -16.46 -0.21 11.61
N HIS A 13 -15.36 -0.03 10.90
CA HIS A 13 -15.33 0.43 9.50
C HIS A 13 -14.80 -0.65 8.55
N TRP A 14 -13.96 -1.56 9.03
CA TRP A 14 -13.26 -2.55 8.23
C TRP A 14 -13.45 -3.96 8.81
N SER A 15 -14.22 -4.81 8.13
CA SER A 15 -14.28 -6.23 8.46
C SER A 15 -12.90 -6.86 8.27
N GLU A 16 -12.46 -7.73 9.20
CA GLU A 16 -11.13 -8.35 9.16
C GLU A 16 -10.01 -7.30 8.95
N ALA A 17 -10.00 -6.25 9.79
CA ALA A 17 -9.20 -5.04 9.59
C ALA A 17 -7.68 -5.28 9.50
N ASP A 18 -7.17 -6.35 10.13
CA ASP A 18 -5.76 -6.72 10.08
C ASP A 18 -5.39 -7.62 8.87
N ALA A 19 -6.39 -8.09 8.12
CA ALA A 19 -6.16 -8.91 6.94
C ALA A 19 -5.94 -8.07 5.68
N PHE A 20 -4.89 -8.40 4.92
CA PHE A 20 -4.67 -7.85 3.59
C PHE A 20 -5.68 -8.46 2.60
N GLN A 21 -6.75 -7.71 2.29
CA GLN A 21 -7.83 -8.13 1.39
C GLN A 21 -8.14 -6.99 0.40
N PRO A 22 -7.48 -6.92 -0.77
CA PRO A 22 -7.70 -5.87 -1.77
C PRO A 22 -9.16 -5.79 -2.25
N GLU A 23 -9.87 -6.93 -2.26
CA GLU A 23 -11.24 -7.07 -2.75
C GLU A 23 -12.24 -6.20 -1.99
N ARG A 24 -11.93 -5.81 -0.74
CA ARG A 24 -12.79 -4.91 0.06
C ARG A 24 -13.03 -3.56 -0.62
N PHE A 25 -12.14 -3.15 -1.53
CA PHE A 25 -12.25 -1.89 -2.26
C PHE A 25 -13.09 -1.97 -3.54
N ILE A 26 -13.51 -3.17 -4.01
CA ILE A 26 -14.26 -3.33 -5.28
C ILE A 26 -15.58 -2.56 -5.26
N ASN A 27 -16.33 -2.63 -4.15
CA ASN A 27 -17.62 -1.96 -4.00
C ASN A 27 -17.57 -0.78 -3.02
N TRP A 28 -16.38 -0.38 -2.59
CA TRP A 28 -16.21 0.70 -1.62
C TRP A 28 -16.50 2.04 -2.28
N GLN A 29 -17.50 2.75 -1.78
CA GLN A 29 -17.96 4.04 -2.33
C GLN A 29 -17.08 5.23 -1.91
N GLY A 30 -16.00 4.97 -1.18
CA GLY A 30 -15.19 6.00 -0.56
C GLY A 30 -15.83 6.58 0.71
N ASN A 31 -14.98 7.02 1.63
CA ASN A 31 -15.39 7.82 2.78
C ASN A 31 -14.19 8.67 3.19
N ALA A 32 -14.40 9.98 3.33
CA ALA A 32 -13.33 10.94 3.61
C ALA A 32 -12.66 10.76 4.99
N PHE A 33 -13.20 9.90 5.86
CA PHE A 33 -12.80 9.76 7.26
C PHE A 33 -12.52 8.33 7.71
N SER A 34 -12.93 7.29 6.96
CA SER A 34 -12.66 5.90 7.33
C SER A 34 -11.41 5.31 6.67
N PHE A 35 -10.97 5.87 5.54
CA PHE A 35 -9.70 5.54 4.87
C PHE A 35 -8.82 6.79 4.79
N VAL A 36 -7.90 6.93 5.73
CA VAL A 36 -7.17 8.18 6.01
C VAL A 36 -5.65 7.97 6.01
N THR A 37 -5.17 7.05 5.18
CA THR A 37 -3.73 6.71 5.06
C THR A 37 -2.86 7.93 4.74
N GLN A 38 -3.44 8.98 4.14
CA GLN A 38 -2.77 10.24 3.82
C GLN A 38 -3.56 11.46 4.35
N GLY A 39 -4.24 11.30 5.48
CA GLY A 39 -5.16 12.30 6.04
C GLY A 39 -6.60 12.14 5.55
N GLY A 40 -7.54 12.77 6.26
CA GLY A 40 -8.98 12.73 5.95
C GLY A 40 -9.55 14.10 5.61
N GLY A 41 -10.81 14.13 5.18
CA GLY A 41 -11.53 15.34 4.79
C GLY A 41 -11.30 15.75 3.33
N ASP A 42 -11.62 17.02 3.05
CA ASP A 42 -11.45 17.64 1.73
C ASP A 42 -10.02 18.20 1.59
N PRO A 43 -9.29 17.87 0.51
CA PRO A 43 -7.95 18.43 0.27
C PRO A 43 -7.93 19.92 -0.06
N ALA A 44 -9.03 20.54 -0.49
CA ALA A 44 -9.12 21.98 -0.76
C ALA A 44 -9.35 22.79 0.53
N GLU A 45 -10.04 22.21 1.51
CA GLU A 45 -10.48 22.90 2.73
C GLU A 45 -9.67 22.50 3.99
N GLY A 46 -8.66 21.64 3.83
CA GLY A 46 -7.90 21.09 4.95
C GLY A 46 -6.48 20.65 4.60
N HIS A 47 -5.88 19.87 5.50
CA HIS A 47 -4.49 19.40 5.39
C HIS A 47 -4.38 17.96 4.86
N ARG A 48 -5.43 17.46 4.17
CA ARG A 48 -5.33 16.16 3.50
C ARG A 48 -4.23 16.22 2.43
N CYS A 49 -3.45 15.14 2.33
CA CYS A 49 -2.29 15.10 1.47
C CYS A 49 -2.68 15.39 0.00
N PRO A 50 -2.10 16.42 -0.65
CA PRO A 50 -2.34 16.68 -2.07
C PRO A 50 -1.73 15.60 -2.97
N GLY A 51 -0.82 14.77 -2.45
CA GLY A 51 -0.10 13.73 -3.18
C GLY A 51 -0.82 12.38 -3.26
N GLU A 52 -2.00 12.21 -2.66
CA GLU A 52 -2.67 10.90 -2.56
C GLU A 52 -2.91 10.23 -3.92
N ARG A 53 -3.34 11.01 -4.92
CA ARG A 53 -3.55 10.53 -6.28
C ARG A 53 -2.23 10.12 -6.93
N LEU A 54 -1.18 10.93 -6.79
CA LEU A 54 0.14 10.62 -7.34
C LEU A 54 0.73 9.34 -6.73
N ALA A 55 0.66 9.20 -5.41
CA ALA A 55 1.11 8.00 -4.71
C ALA A 55 0.37 6.75 -5.21
N THR A 56 -0.94 6.85 -5.43
CA THR A 56 -1.76 5.75 -5.96
C THR A 56 -1.35 5.37 -7.39
N GLU A 57 -1.11 6.34 -8.27
CA GLU A 57 -0.65 6.05 -9.64
C GLU A 57 0.76 5.45 -9.68
N LEU A 58 1.68 5.92 -8.82
CA LEU A 58 3.01 5.31 -8.69
C LEU A 58 2.93 3.87 -8.19
N LEU A 59 2.04 3.57 -7.22
CA LEU A 59 1.80 2.20 -6.76
C LEU A 59 1.27 1.29 -7.88
N LYS A 60 0.38 1.78 -8.74
CA LYS A 60 -0.10 1.01 -9.91
C LYS A 60 1.03 0.70 -10.89
N VAL A 61 1.90 1.67 -11.17
CA VAL A 61 3.07 1.48 -12.03
C VAL A 61 4.04 0.47 -11.41
N ALA A 62 4.36 0.61 -10.12
CA ALA A 62 5.23 -0.32 -9.42
C ALA A 62 4.66 -1.75 -9.41
N LEU A 63 3.36 -1.90 -9.13
CA LEU A 63 2.69 -3.20 -9.16
C LEU A 63 2.77 -3.83 -10.56
N ARG A 64 2.46 -3.06 -11.61
CA ARG A 64 2.56 -3.54 -12.99
C ARG A 64 3.98 -4.00 -13.33
N ARG A 65 4.99 -3.20 -12.96
CA ARG A 65 6.41 -3.53 -13.16
C ARG A 65 6.76 -4.87 -12.51
N LEU A 66 6.46 -5.00 -11.22
CA LEU A 66 6.78 -6.17 -10.42
C LEU A 66 5.96 -7.42 -10.80
N THR A 67 4.77 -7.28 -11.36
CA THR A 67 3.90 -8.45 -11.62
C THR A 67 3.76 -8.84 -13.09
N ARG A 68 4.11 -7.95 -14.03
CA ARG A 68 3.85 -8.16 -15.46
C ARG A 68 5.03 -7.87 -16.36
N GLU A 69 6.07 -7.19 -15.87
CA GLU A 69 7.17 -6.72 -16.72
C GLU A 69 8.54 -7.19 -16.23
N THR A 70 8.61 -7.89 -15.10
CA THR A 70 9.87 -8.31 -14.47
C THR A 70 9.73 -9.67 -13.83
N GLU A 71 10.67 -10.56 -14.13
CA GLU A 71 10.92 -11.77 -13.35
C GLU A 71 12.03 -11.48 -12.33
N TYR A 72 11.90 -12.01 -11.12
CA TYR A 72 12.89 -11.91 -10.06
C TYR A 72 12.71 -13.05 -9.06
N ALA A 73 13.78 -13.40 -8.36
CA ALA A 73 13.73 -14.29 -7.22
C ALA A 73 13.66 -13.48 -5.91
N VAL A 74 13.04 -14.08 -4.89
CA VAL A 74 13.04 -13.56 -3.52
C VAL A 74 13.85 -14.54 -2.67
N PRO A 75 15.14 -14.27 -2.41
CA PRO A 75 15.95 -15.17 -1.59
C PRO A 75 15.44 -15.21 -0.14
N ALA A 76 15.83 -16.25 0.60
CA ALA A 76 15.54 -16.35 2.03
C ALA A 76 16.11 -15.14 2.77
N GLN A 77 15.26 -14.47 3.54
CA GLN A 77 15.59 -13.21 4.22
C GLN A 77 14.61 -12.93 5.36
N ASP A 78 14.92 -11.96 6.21
CA ASP A 78 14.04 -11.51 7.29
C ASP A 78 13.04 -10.46 6.79
N LEU A 79 11.80 -10.89 6.56
CA LEU A 79 10.70 -10.04 6.11
C LEU A 79 9.80 -9.54 7.25
N ARG A 80 10.17 -9.77 8.52
CA ARG A 80 9.38 -9.28 9.65
C ARG A 80 9.29 -7.76 9.63
N ILE A 81 8.16 -7.24 10.09
CA ILE A 81 7.91 -5.81 10.26
C ILE A 81 7.87 -5.50 11.75
N ASP A 82 8.83 -4.71 12.23
CA ASP A 82 8.74 -4.10 13.56
C ASP A 82 7.84 -2.86 13.50
N LEU A 83 6.65 -2.94 14.10
CA LEU A 83 5.68 -1.84 14.18
C LEU A 83 6.06 -0.76 15.21
N SER A 84 7.06 -1.01 16.06
CA SER A 84 7.59 0.02 16.97
C SER A 84 8.56 0.99 16.27
N ARG A 85 9.04 0.64 15.07
CA ARG A 85 9.90 1.48 14.23
C ARG A 85 9.08 2.38 13.30
N MET A 86 9.45 3.65 13.20
CA MET A 86 8.88 4.59 12.23
C MET A 86 9.95 5.23 11.32
N PRO A 87 9.84 5.11 9.98
CA PRO A 87 8.83 4.32 9.25
C PRO A 87 9.03 2.81 9.40
N ALA A 88 7.92 2.07 9.48
CA ALA A 88 7.95 0.61 9.48
C ALA A 88 8.37 0.09 8.10
N LYS A 89 9.20 -0.94 8.07
CA LYS A 89 9.70 -1.60 6.85
C LYS A 89 10.11 -3.04 7.17
N PRO A 90 10.24 -3.94 6.18
CA PRO A 90 10.90 -5.24 6.38
C PRO A 90 12.31 -5.06 6.91
N GLU A 91 12.76 -5.92 7.83
CA GLU A 91 14.12 -5.86 8.37
C GLU A 91 15.19 -5.91 7.28
N SER A 92 15.03 -6.77 6.28
CA SER A 92 15.93 -6.85 5.12
C SER A 92 15.75 -5.73 4.10
N GLY A 93 14.61 -5.00 4.13
CA GLY A 93 14.23 -4.05 3.10
C GLY A 93 13.71 -4.65 1.79
N LEU A 94 13.31 -5.93 1.79
CA LEU A 94 12.89 -6.70 0.60
C LEU A 94 13.98 -6.75 -0.48
N VAL A 95 14.92 -7.69 -0.30
CA VAL A 95 15.93 -8.02 -1.30
C VAL A 95 15.28 -8.87 -2.39
N ILE A 96 15.52 -8.49 -3.65
CA ILE A 96 15.20 -9.30 -4.84
C ILE A 96 16.50 -9.59 -5.62
N SER A 97 16.57 -10.75 -6.26
CA SER A 97 17.71 -11.18 -7.08
C SER A 97 17.26 -11.63 -8.47
N ASP A 98 18.23 -11.88 -9.36
CA ASP A 98 17.98 -12.47 -10.67
C ASP A 98 16.96 -11.69 -11.51
N VAL A 99 17.04 -10.36 -11.42
CA VAL A 99 16.07 -9.44 -12.03
C VAL A 99 16.24 -9.42 -13.54
N THR A 100 15.22 -9.85 -14.26
CA THR A 100 15.18 -9.87 -15.73
C THR A 100 13.90 -9.21 -16.23
N PRO A 101 13.97 -8.36 -17.28
CA PRO A 101 12.77 -7.90 -17.95
C PRO A 101 12.06 -9.09 -18.61
N LEU A 102 10.73 -9.15 -18.48
CA LEU A 102 9.93 -10.03 -19.32
C LEU A 102 10.04 -9.52 -20.76
N ALA A 103 10.45 -10.38 -21.70
CA ALA A 103 10.48 -10.03 -23.11
C ALA A 103 9.09 -9.56 -23.55
N ASP A 104 9.01 -8.53 -24.41
CA ASP A 104 7.76 -7.92 -24.88
C ASP A 104 6.78 -8.97 -25.44
N GLY A 105 5.94 -9.48 -24.54
CA GLY A 105 5.06 -10.62 -24.73
C GLY A 105 3.69 -10.34 -24.13
N TYR A 106 3.24 -9.09 -24.22
CA TYR A 106 1.82 -8.77 -24.09
C TYR A 106 1.11 -9.29 -25.35
N ARG A 107 0.67 -10.54 -25.31
CA ARG A 107 -0.53 -11.00 -26.02
C ARG A 107 -1.68 -11.01 -25.03
#